data_AF-A0A2S8RF17-F1
#
_entry.id   AF-A0A2S8RF17-F1
#
_cell.length_a   1.000
_cell.length_b   1.000
_cell.length_c   1.000
_cell.angle_alpha   90.00
_cell.angle_beta   90.00
_cell.angle_gamma   90.00
#
_symmetry.space_group_name_H-M   'P 1'
#
loop_
_entity.id
_entity.type
_entity.pdbx_description
1 polymer ?
#
loop_
_entity_poly.entity_id
_entity_poly.type
_entity_poly.pdbx_seq_one_letter_code
_entity_poly.pdbx_strand_id
1 'polypeptide(L)'
;MSQSYIAVLKNDGTVWTWGYSEKGALGNGSTEISSLPGKVEDLSSVRALSAGENHMAVIKSDGSLWCWGIINMVKWVMARGIL
;
A
#
# COMPACT_ATOMS: atom_id res chain seq x y z
N MET A 1 -12.19 -13.40 -9.97
CA MET A 1 -12.12 -12.19 -10.82
C MET A 1 -10.70 -11.66 -10.75
N SER A 2 -10.15 -11.11 -11.84
CA SER A 2 -8.79 -10.56 -11.85
C SER A 2 -8.75 -9.23 -11.11
N GLN A 3 -7.75 -9.03 -10.25
CA GLN A 3 -7.52 -7.75 -9.58
C GLN A 3 -7.00 -6.74 -10.59
N SER A 4 -7.56 -5.53 -10.59
CA SER A 4 -7.21 -4.48 -11.54
C SER A 4 -7.18 -3.16 -10.80
N TYR A 5 -6.07 -2.89 -10.12
CA TYR A 5 -5.86 -1.66 -9.37
C TYR A 5 -4.58 -0.96 -9.84
N ILE A 6 -4.52 0.34 -9.58
CA ILE A 6 -3.39 1.20 -9.86
C ILE A 6 -2.85 1.71 -8.53
N ALA A 7 -1.53 1.76 -8.41
CA ALA A 7 -0.83 2.41 -7.32
C ALA A 7 0.17 3.42 -7.89
N VAL A 8 0.18 4.63 -7.33
CA VAL A 8 1.06 5.72 -7.75
C VAL A 8 1.78 6.29 -6.54
N LEU A 9 3.10 6.40 -6.66
CA LEU A 9 3.93 7.22 -5.77
C LEU A 9 4.13 8.59 -6.40
N LYS A 10 3.74 9.63 -5.66
CA LYS A 10 4.00 11.02 -6.04
C LYS A 10 5.36 11.48 -5.53
N ASN A 11 5.91 12.53 -6.13
CA ASN A 11 7.19 13.12 -5.73
C ASN A 11 7.20 13.68 -4.30
N ASP A 12 6.03 13.96 -3.72
CA ASP A 12 5.88 14.39 -2.33
C ASP A 12 5.95 13.22 -1.31
N GLY A 13 6.16 11.99 -1.79
CA GLY A 13 6.26 10.79 -0.96
C GLY A 13 4.90 10.22 -0.53
N THR A 14 3.80 10.69 -1.11
CA THR A 14 2.46 10.12 -0.88
C THR A 14 2.11 9.01 -1.86
N VAL A 15 1.31 8.04 -1.41
CA VAL A 15 0.83 6.92 -2.22
C VAL A 15 -0.66 7.07 -2.48
N TRP A 16 -1.07 6.84 -3.73
CA TRP A 16 -2.44 6.91 -4.19
C TRP A 16 -2.84 5.61 -4.86
N THR A 17 -4.04 5.12 -4.57
CA THR A 17 -4.56 3.85 -5.06
C THR A 17 -6.00 4.00 -5.57
N TRP A 18 -6.34 3.25 -6.60
CA TRP A 18 -7.72 3.11 -7.10
C TRP A 18 -7.86 1.87 -7.98
N GLY A 19 -9.09 1.55 -8.34
CA GLY A 19 -9.47 0.39 -9.15
C GLY A 19 -10.17 -0.69 -8.33
N TYR A 20 -10.14 -1.90 -8.87
CA TYR A 20 -10.75 -3.09 -8.30
C TYR A 20 -9.73 -3.88 -7.48
N SER A 21 -9.91 -3.87 -6.16
CA SER A 21 -9.11 -4.66 -5.22
C SER A 21 -9.97 -5.16 -4.05
N GLU A 22 -10.54 -6.35 -4.20
CA GLU A 22 -11.34 -6.99 -3.13
C GLU A 22 -10.54 -7.45 -1.92
N LYS A 23 -9.20 -7.39 -2.00
CA LYS A 23 -8.29 -7.91 -0.98
C LYS A 23 -7.60 -6.82 -0.17
N GLY A 24 -8.13 -5.59 -0.22
CA GLY A 24 -7.65 -4.47 0.60
C GLY A 24 -6.32 -3.87 0.14
N ALA A 25 -5.84 -4.18 -1.07
CA ALA A 25 -4.61 -3.60 -1.62
C ALA A 25 -4.69 -2.09 -1.83
N LEU A 26 -5.91 -1.49 -1.82
CA LEU A 26 -6.06 -0.04 -1.85
C LEU A 26 -5.59 0.65 -0.56
N GLY A 27 -5.52 -0.04 0.58
CA GLY A 27 -5.01 0.54 1.83
C GLY A 27 -5.92 1.62 2.46
N ASN A 28 -7.19 1.71 2.05
CA ASN A 28 -8.18 2.66 2.57
C ASN A 28 -9.17 2.03 3.59
N GLY A 29 -8.89 0.80 4.03
CA GLY A 29 -9.77 0.04 4.93
C GLY A 29 -11.03 -0.57 4.26
N SER A 30 -11.24 -0.34 2.96
CA SER A 30 -12.34 -0.92 2.18
C SER A 30 -11.85 -2.02 1.25
N THR A 31 -12.73 -2.98 0.95
CA THR A 31 -12.56 -3.99 -0.11
C THR A 31 -13.39 -3.68 -1.35
N GLU A 32 -14.04 -2.52 -1.39
CA GLU A 32 -14.86 -2.10 -2.53
C GLU A 32 -14.01 -1.48 -3.64
N ILE A 33 -14.62 -1.38 -4.83
CA ILE A 33 -14.03 -0.72 -6.00
C ILE A 33 -13.95 0.78 -5.73
N SER A 34 -12.80 1.38 -5.96
CA SER A 34 -12.69 2.84 -6.04
C SER A 34 -12.44 3.25 -7.48
N SER A 35 -13.35 4.00 -8.09
CA SER A 35 -13.14 4.53 -9.46
C SER A 35 -12.29 5.79 -9.48
N LEU A 36 -12.03 6.41 -8.32
CA LEU A 36 -11.26 7.63 -8.18
C LEU A 36 -9.97 7.39 -7.38
N PRO A 37 -8.87 8.10 -7.72
CA PRO A 37 -7.65 8.08 -6.92
C PRO A 37 -7.92 8.45 -5.46
N GLY A 38 -7.64 7.54 -4.53
CA GLY A 38 -7.67 7.78 -3.09
C GLY A 38 -6.25 7.79 -2.53
N LYS A 39 -5.94 8.72 -1.64
CA LYS A 39 -4.68 8.71 -0.91
C LYS A 39 -4.71 7.59 0.15
N VAL A 40 -3.61 6.86 0.29
CA VAL A 40 -3.42 5.96 1.43
C VAL A 40 -3.08 6.83 2.64
N GLU A 41 -4.02 6.93 3.59
CA GLU A 41 -3.81 7.75 4.77
C GLU A 41 -2.79 7.13 5.73
N ASP A 42 -2.21 7.98 6.59
CA ASP A 42 -1.14 7.64 7.54
C ASP A 42 0.16 7.07 6.92
N LEU A 43 0.27 7.12 5.58
CA LEU A 43 1.46 6.76 4.83
C LEU A 43 2.10 7.99 4.18
N SER A 44 3.35 8.26 4.54
CA SER A 44 4.13 9.38 4.03
C SER A 44 5.61 9.03 3.91
N SER A 45 6.37 9.89 3.23
CA SER A 45 7.81 9.73 3.02
C SER A 45 8.18 8.41 2.32
N VAL A 46 7.32 7.92 1.43
CA VAL A 46 7.59 6.73 0.62
C VAL A 46 8.59 7.09 -0.47
N ARG A 47 9.59 6.22 -0.69
CA ARG A 47 10.58 6.38 -1.77
C ARG A 47 10.50 5.32 -2.84
N ALA A 48 9.90 4.16 -2.55
CA ALA A 48 9.62 3.14 -3.55
C ALA A 48 8.39 2.31 -3.16
N LEU A 49 7.69 1.80 -4.17
CA LEU A 49 6.48 1.00 -4.05
C LEU A 49 6.58 -0.25 -4.91
N SER A 50 5.89 -1.32 -4.50
CA SER A 50 5.63 -2.51 -5.30
C SER A 50 4.18 -2.93 -5.12
N ALA A 51 3.51 -3.20 -6.24
CA ALA A 51 2.12 -3.62 -6.30
C ALA A 51 2.06 -5.03 -6.88
N GLY A 52 1.71 -6.01 -6.03
CA GLY A 52 1.45 -7.40 -6.44
C GLY A 52 -0.03 -7.62 -6.71
N GLU A 53 -0.44 -8.84 -7.05
CA GLU A 53 -1.85 -9.12 -7.41
C GLU A 53 -2.83 -8.80 -6.26
N ASN A 54 -2.46 -9.10 -5.01
CA ASN A 54 -3.32 -8.95 -3.84
C ASN A 54 -2.65 -8.24 -2.65
N HIS A 55 -1.44 -7.72 -2.85
CA HIS A 55 -0.66 -7.10 -1.79
C HIS A 55 0.11 -5.89 -2.30
N MET A 56 0.46 -5.01 -1.37
CA MET A 56 1.33 -3.88 -1.60
C MET A 56 2.47 -3.89 -0.59
N ALA A 57 3.62 -3.39 -1.03
CA ALA A 57 4.78 -3.14 -0.20
C ALA A 57 5.38 -1.78 -0.55
N VAL A 58 5.81 -1.05 0.48
CA VAL A 58 6.48 0.25 0.32
C VAL A 58 7.66 0.35 1.26
N ILE A 59 8.71 1.03 0.80
CA ILE A 59 9.83 1.42 1.66
C ILE A 59 9.82 2.94 1.85
N LYS A 60 9.89 3.35 3.11
CA LYS A 60 9.97 4.76 3.50
C LYS A 60 11.42 5.26 3.40
N SER A 61 11.59 6.58 3.42
CA SER A 61 12.90 7.24 3.45
C SER A 61 13.73 6.85 4.68
N ASP A 62 13.07 6.55 5.79
CA ASP A 62 13.68 6.06 7.03
C ASP A 62 14.14 4.58 6.97
N GLY A 63 13.90 3.89 5.84
CA GLY A 63 14.27 2.49 5.63
C GLY A 63 13.22 1.48 6.10
N SER A 64 12.13 1.93 6.73
CA SER A 64 11.05 1.04 7.20
C SER A 64 10.28 0.46 6.02
N LEU A 65 10.00 -0.85 6.08
CA LEU A 65 9.14 -1.58 5.15
C LEU A 65 7.72 -1.66 5.72
N TRP A 66 6.73 -1.32 4.89
CA TRP A 66 5.31 -1.41 5.21
C TRP A 66 4.61 -2.24 4.15
N CYS A 67 3.79 -3.21 4.56
CA CYS A 67 3.06 -4.10 3.65
C CYS A 67 1.60 -4.21 4.07
N TRP A 68 0.70 -4.35 3.09
CA TRP A 68 -0.74 -4.57 3.33
C TRP A 68 -1.38 -5.39 2.20
N GLY A 69 -2.64 -5.77 2.39
CA GLY A 69 -3.38 -6.71 1.53
C GLY A 69 -3.30 -8.15 2.06
N ILE A 70 -3.60 -9.14 1.21
CA ILE A 70 -3.40 -10.55 1.58
C ILE A 70 -1.92 -10.88 1.47
N ILE A 71 -1.24 -10.77 2.61
CA ILE A 71 0.10 -11.28 2.82
C ILE A 71 0.00 -12.49 3.76
N ASN A 72 0.60 -13.62 3.40
CA ASN A 72 0.72 -14.79 4.31
C ASN A 72 1.76 -14.55 5.44
N MET A 73 2.19 -13.31 5.67
CA MET A 73 3.02 -12.96 6.81
C MET A 73 2.14 -12.61 8.01
N VAL A 74 2.20 -13.48 9.02
CA VAL A 74 1.70 -13.18 10.36
C VAL A 74 2.52 -12.02 10.94
N LYS A 75 1.79 -11.06 11.53
CA LYS A 75 2.18 -9.88 12.34
C LYS A 75 2.37 -8.55 11.62
N TRP A 76 1.52 -7.61 12.05
CA TRP A 76 1.85 -6.22 12.34
C TRP A 76 3.31 -6.08 12.81
N VAL A 77 4.17 -5.56 11.94
CA VAL A 77 5.48 -5.09 12.34
C VAL A 77 5.55 -3.63 11.92
N MET A 78 5.33 -2.76 12.89
CA MET A 78 6.10 -1.52 12.99
C MET A 78 7.56 -1.94 12.87
N ALA A 79 8.15 -1.84 11.68
CA ALA A 79 9.58 -2.03 11.51
C ALA A 79 10.28 -0.82 12.11
N ARG A 80 10.25 -0.69 13.45
CA ARG A 80 11.18 0.16 14.18
C ARG A 80 12.53 -0.52 14.06
N GLY A 81 13.30 -0.12 13.06
CA GLY A 81 14.75 -0.27 13.11
C GLY A 81 15.28 0.65 14.20
N ILE A 82 15.55 0.09 15.38
CA ILE A 82 16.59 0.57 16.29
C ILE A 82 17.42 -0.67 16.61
N LEU A 83 18.75 -0.50 16.60
CA LEU A 83 19.75 -1.46 17.08
C LEU A 83 19.29 -2.21 18.35
#